data_AF-A0A151HXV3-F1
#
_entry.id   AF-A0A151HXV3-F1
#
_cell.length_a   1.000
_cell.length_b   1.000
_cell.length_c   1.000
_cell.angle_alpha   90.00
_cell.angle_beta   90.00
_cell.angle_gamma   90.00
#
_symmetry.space_group_name_H-M   'P 1'
#
loop_
_entity.id
_entity.type
_entity.pdbx_description
1 polymer ?
#
loop_
_entity_poly.entity_id
_entity_poly.type
_entity_poly.pdbx_seq_one_letter_code
_entity_poly.pdbx_strand_id
1 'polypeptide(L)'
;MLRVLVRLLISAIGIVMAVFAFFILFIIYGNRDVGFWSVLTGALAGICFHLHWVKGKETLERWHTGVTLRNLNIVGFVSAVTSITALIWYLFLTFYYQIPIRPISESTVITAVWSMICGKWGITLMYYSNKYELLVQEGASPILTDNA
;
A
#
# COMPACT_ATOMS: atom_id res chain seq x y z
N MET A 1 10.25 10.53 -16.68
CA MET A 1 8.94 11.20 -16.53
C MET A 1 7.74 10.24 -16.64
N LEU A 2 7.51 9.57 -17.78
CA LEU A 2 6.34 8.69 -18.00
C LEU A 2 6.14 7.60 -16.91
N ARG A 3 7.22 6.92 -16.49
CA ARG A 3 7.15 5.88 -15.44
C ARG A 3 6.63 6.38 -14.10
N VAL A 4 6.93 7.63 -13.74
CA VAL A 4 6.47 8.23 -12.48
C VAL A 4 5.00 8.62 -12.58
N LEU A 5 4.59 9.19 -13.71
CA LEU A 5 3.19 9.53 -13.98
C LEU A 5 2.27 8.29 -13.91
N VAL A 6 2.68 7.18 -14.53
CA VAL A 6 1.91 5.92 -14.48
C VAL A 6 1.73 5.45 -13.04
N ARG A 7 2.77 5.50 -12.21
CA ARG A 7 2.69 5.10 -10.80
C ARG A 7 1.80 6.01 -9.97
N LEU A 8 1.86 7.33 -10.22
CA LEU A 8 0.98 8.30 -9.59
C LEU A 8 -0.50 8.02 -9.92
N LEU A 9 -0.81 7.78 -11.20
CA LEU A 9 -2.17 7.45 -11.63
C LEU A 9 -2.66 6.15 -10.99
N ILE A 10 -1.83 5.09 -10.96
CA ILE A 10 -2.17 3.83 -10.32
C ILE A 10 -2.43 4.02 -8.82
N SER A 11 -1.61 4.81 -8.12
CA SER A 11 -1.83 5.15 -6.70
C SER A 11 -3.11 5.97 -6.49
N ALA A 12 -3.40 6.94 -7.35
CA ALA A 12 -4.63 7.72 -7.28
C ALA A 12 -5.89 6.86 -7.48
N ILE A 13 -5.87 5.95 -8.47
CA ILE A 13 -6.94 4.97 -8.67
C ILE A 13 -7.10 4.09 -7.42
N GLY A 14 -5.99 3.68 -6.79
CA GLY A 14 -6.01 2.93 -5.54
C GLY A 14 -6.76 3.65 -4.42
N ILE A 15 -6.52 4.95 -4.24
CA ILE A 15 -7.21 5.78 -3.25
C ILE A 15 -8.70 5.87 -3.57
N VAL A 16 -9.06 6.17 -4.82
CA VAL A 16 -10.47 6.29 -5.24
C VAL A 16 -11.22 4.97 -5.03
N MET A 17 -10.61 3.83 -5.39
CA MET A 17 -11.19 2.51 -5.19
C MET A 17 -11.39 2.20 -3.70
N ALA A 18 -10.43 2.56 -2.85
CA ALA A 18 -10.54 2.40 -1.40
C ALA A 18 -11.70 3.22 -0.81
N VAL A 19 -11.84 4.48 -1.23
CA VAL A 19 -12.95 5.34 -0.81
C VAL A 19 -14.29 4.76 -1.26
N PHE A 20 -14.38 4.31 -2.52
CA PHE A 20 -15.59 3.69 -3.04
C PHE A 20 -15.97 2.44 -2.23
N ALA A 21 -15.01 1.59 -1.92
CA ALA A 21 -15.26 0.39 -1.11
C ALA A 21 -15.70 0.69 0.30
N PHE A 22 -15.12 1.72 0.94
CA PHE A 22 -15.53 2.16 2.25
C PHE A 22 -17.01 2.57 2.27
N PHE A 23 -17.44 3.41 1.31
CA PHE A 23 -18.83 3.85 1.27
C PHE A 23 -19.79 2.74 0.81
N ILE A 24 -19.46 2.01 -0.25
CA ILE A 24 -20.38 1.02 -0.81
C ILE A 24 -20.39 -0.27 0.02
N LEU A 25 -19.23 -0.91 0.21
CA LEU A 25 -19.17 -2.24 0.80
C LEU A 25 -19.31 -2.21 2.34
N PHE A 26 -18.79 -1.16 2.98
CA PHE A 26 -18.94 -1.01 4.44
C PHE A 26 -20.20 -0.21 4.83
N ILE A 27 -20.38 1.02 4.37
CA ILE A 27 -21.53 1.84 4.83
C ILE A 27 -22.87 1.31 4.30
N ILE A 28 -22.98 0.99 3.00
CA ILE A 28 -24.25 0.51 2.42
C ILE A 28 -24.49 -0.97 2.71
N TYR A 29 -23.51 -1.84 2.45
CA TYR A 29 -23.66 -3.29 2.62
C TYR A 29 -23.31 -3.81 4.02
N GLY A 30 -22.77 -2.99 4.92
CA GLY A 30 -22.52 -3.37 6.31
C GLY A 30 -21.29 -4.24 6.56
N ASN A 31 -20.44 -4.51 5.56
CA ASN A 31 -19.26 -5.35 5.74
C ASN A 31 -18.13 -4.59 6.45
N ARG A 32 -18.02 -4.80 7.77
CA ARG A 32 -17.08 -4.08 8.65
C ARG A 32 -15.62 -4.38 8.35
N ASP A 33 -15.31 -5.63 8.05
CA ASP A 33 -13.93 -6.04 7.76
C ASP A 33 -13.44 -5.37 6.48
N VAL A 34 -14.26 -5.30 5.43
CA VAL A 34 -13.96 -4.53 4.22
C VAL A 34 -13.76 -3.05 4.54
N GLY A 35 -14.54 -2.49 5.46
CA GLY A 35 -14.36 -1.13 5.96
C GLY A 35 -12.96 -0.90 6.53
N PHE A 36 -12.49 -1.79 7.40
CA PHE A 36 -11.14 -1.74 7.95
C PHE A 36 -10.06 -1.84 6.86
N TRP A 37 -10.15 -2.84 5.98
CA TRP A 37 -9.15 -3.06 4.92
C TRP A 37 -9.13 -1.96 3.86
N SER A 38 -10.28 -1.35 3.56
CA SER A 38 -10.36 -0.23 2.61
C SER A 38 -9.69 1.04 3.17
N VAL A 39 -9.86 1.36 4.46
CA VAL A 39 -9.15 2.49 5.08
C VAL A 39 -7.64 2.28 5.05
N LEU A 40 -7.16 1.09 5.45
CA LEU A 40 -5.73 0.77 5.40
C LEU A 40 -5.19 0.83 3.96
N THR A 41 -5.93 0.28 3.01
CA THR A 41 -5.60 0.34 1.58
C THR A 41 -5.45 1.78 1.10
N GLY A 42 -6.41 2.65 1.44
CA GLY A 42 -6.40 4.06 1.06
C GLY A 42 -5.21 4.80 1.66
N ALA A 43 -4.90 4.56 2.93
CA ALA A 43 -3.74 5.15 3.61
C ALA A 43 -2.41 4.74 2.94
N LEU A 44 -2.20 3.44 2.71
CA LEU A 44 -0.98 2.93 2.07
C LEU A 44 -0.85 3.43 0.62
N ALA A 45 -1.94 3.44 -0.15
CA ALA A 45 -1.97 3.99 -1.49
C ALA A 45 -1.66 5.51 -1.49
N GLY A 46 -2.15 6.25 -0.51
CA GLY A 46 -1.87 7.67 -0.30
C GLY A 46 -0.39 7.95 0.01
N ILE A 47 0.23 7.14 0.87
CA ILE A 47 1.66 7.22 1.16
C ILE A 47 2.47 6.92 -0.11
N CYS A 48 2.10 5.88 -0.86
CA CYS A 48 2.74 5.56 -2.14
C CYS A 48 2.58 6.71 -3.16
N PHE A 49 1.40 7.32 -3.23
CA PHE A 49 1.14 8.48 -4.08
C PHE A 49 2.07 9.64 -3.71
N HIS A 50 2.15 9.99 -2.43
CA HIS A 50 3.05 11.05 -1.95
C HIS A 50 4.51 10.76 -2.30
N LEU A 51 4.95 9.52 -2.08
CA LEU A 51 6.33 9.10 -2.35
C LEU A 51 6.66 9.19 -3.86
N HIS A 52 5.74 8.75 -4.73
CA HIS A 52 5.89 8.91 -6.18
C HIS A 52 5.86 10.38 -6.61
N TRP A 53 5.04 11.21 -5.97
CA TRP A 53 4.93 12.64 -6.26
C TRP A 53 6.24 13.36 -5.95
N VAL A 54 6.76 13.15 -4.74
CA VAL A 54 8.04 13.72 -4.30
C VAL A 54 9.18 13.26 -5.22
N LYS A 55 9.22 11.98 -5.60
CA LYS A 55 10.23 11.49 -6.56
C LYS A 55 10.09 12.17 -7.92
N GLY A 56 8.86 12.41 -8.40
CA GLY A 56 8.60 13.07 -9.67
C GLY A 56 8.98 14.55 -9.71
N LYS A 57 9.05 15.20 -8.54
CA LYS A 57 9.53 16.58 -8.38
C LYS A 57 11.03 16.67 -8.11
N GLU A 58 11.74 15.55 -8.07
CA GLU A 58 13.18 15.48 -7.73
C GLU A 58 13.53 16.08 -6.36
N THR A 59 12.55 16.20 -5.47
CA THR A 59 12.72 16.78 -4.12
C THR A 59 12.83 15.72 -3.03
N LEU A 60 13.21 14.48 -3.39
CA LEU A 60 13.23 13.34 -2.48
C LEU A 60 14.12 13.57 -1.25
N GLU A 61 15.34 14.08 -1.44
CA GLU A 61 16.30 14.36 -0.36
C GLU A 61 15.85 15.49 0.57
N ARG A 62 14.99 16.40 0.07
CA ARG A 62 14.43 17.50 0.87
C ARG A 62 13.30 17.04 1.79
N TRP A 63 12.51 16.06 1.34
CA TRP A 63 11.33 15.60 2.08
C TRP A 63 11.61 14.36 2.94
N HIS A 64 12.58 13.53 2.54
CA HIS A 64 12.83 12.25 3.17
C HIS A 64 14.32 12.02 3.44
N THR A 65 14.60 11.58 4.66
CA THR A 65 15.91 11.02 5.05
C THR A 65 15.89 9.50 4.90
N GLY A 66 17.06 8.87 4.86
CA GLY A 66 17.18 7.40 4.85
C GLY A 66 16.40 6.74 6.00
N VAL A 67 16.40 7.35 7.21
CA VAL A 67 15.64 6.85 8.36
C VAL A 67 14.13 6.86 8.10
N THR A 68 13.59 7.94 7.52
CA THR A 68 12.15 8.00 7.21
C THR A 68 11.75 6.97 6.15
N LEU A 69 12.60 6.74 5.15
CA LEU A 69 12.36 5.74 4.10
C LEU A 69 12.43 4.32 4.64
N ARG A 70 13.37 4.06 5.56
CA ARG A 70 13.46 2.78 6.27
C ARG A 70 12.24 2.52 7.15
N ASN A 71 11.70 3.53 7.83
CA ASN A 71 10.47 3.38 8.60
C ASN A 71 9.27 3.07 7.68
N LEU A 72 9.16 3.75 6.53
CA LEU A 72 8.14 3.44 5.53
C LEU A 72 8.29 2.02 4.94
N ASN A 73 9.54 1.55 4.78
CA ASN A 73 9.83 0.17 4.38
C ASN A 73 9.25 -0.83 5.38
N ILE A 74 9.53 -0.65 6.68
CA ILE A 74 9.00 -1.50 7.75
C ILE A 74 7.47 -1.48 7.76
N VAL A 75 6.84 -0.30 7.61
CA VAL A 75 5.37 -0.19 7.52
C VAL A 75 4.83 -0.97 6.32
N GLY A 76 5.47 -0.84 5.15
CA GLY A 76 5.13 -1.61 3.96
C GLY A 76 5.27 -3.12 4.16
N PHE A 77 6.35 -3.56 4.80
CA PHE A 77 6.59 -4.97 5.10
C PHE A 77 5.56 -5.53 6.08
N VAL A 78 5.33 -4.87 7.21
CA VAL A 78 4.36 -5.32 8.23
C VAL A 78 2.97 -5.37 7.63
N SER A 79 2.56 -4.33 6.89
CA SER A 79 1.25 -4.33 6.22
C SER A 79 1.12 -5.43 5.16
N ALA A 80 2.17 -5.74 4.41
CA ALA A 80 2.15 -6.86 3.46
C ALA A 80 1.96 -8.20 4.17
N VAL A 81 2.72 -8.46 5.25
CA VAL A 81 2.64 -9.70 6.01
C VAL A 81 1.26 -9.87 6.65
N THR A 82 0.75 -8.84 7.34
CA THR A 82 -0.58 -8.92 7.99
C THR A 82 -1.69 -9.11 6.97
N SER A 83 -1.60 -8.45 5.82
CA SER A 83 -2.57 -8.58 4.73
C SER A 83 -2.57 -9.97 4.09
N ILE A 84 -1.39 -10.56 3.86
CA ILE A 84 -1.26 -11.93 3.32
C ILE A 84 -1.80 -12.96 4.33
N THR A 85 -1.47 -12.82 5.61
CA THR A 85 -2.01 -13.68 6.66
C THR A 85 -3.53 -13.58 6.72
N ALA A 86 -4.08 -12.36 6.65
CA ALA A 86 -5.52 -12.14 6.63
C ALA A 86 -6.18 -12.72 5.36
N LEU A 87 -5.56 -12.58 4.18
CA LEU A 87 -6.01 -13.21 2.94
C LEU A 87 -6.15 -14.72 3.10
N ILE A 88 -5.10 -15.39 3.61
CA ILE A 88 -5.12 -16.84 3.84
C ILE A 88 -6.25 -17.20 4.82
N TRP A 89 -6.39 -16.44 5.92
CA TRP A 89 -7.42 -16.66 6.92
C TRP A 89 -8.84 -16.52 6.35
N TYR A 90 -9.15 -15.44 5.64
CA TYR A 90 -10.48 -15.24 5.06
C TYR A 90 -10.82 -16.23 3.95
N LEU A 91 -9.82 -16.64 3.14
CA LEU A 91 -10.01 -17.72 2.17
C LEU A 91 -10.28 -19.05 2.87
N PHE A 92 -9.53 -19.36 3.93
CA PHE A 92 -9.80 -20.53 4.76
C PHE A 92 -11.24 -20.52 5.28
N LEU A 93 -11.71 -19.40 5.87
CA LEU A 93 -13.09 -19.27 6.34
C LEU A 93 -14.11 -19.46 5.20
N THR A 94 -13.84 -18.86 4.03
CA THR A 94 -14.71 -18.97 2.84
C THR A 94 -14.89 -20.43 2.44
N PHE A 95 -13.78 -21.18 2.30
CA PHE A 95 -13.83 -22.56 1.82
C PHE A 95 -14.22 -23.56 2.90
N TYR A 96 -13.82 -23.35 4.14
CA TYR A 96 -14.12 -24.28 5.23
C TYR A 96 -15.60 -24.20 5.64
N TYR A 97 -16.12 -22.99 5.83
CA TYR A 97 -17.52 -22.77 6.21
C TYR A 97 -18.47 -22.59 5.02
N GLN A 98 -17.96 -22.68 3.79
CA GLN A 98 -18.74 -22.50 2.56
C GLN A 98 -19.52 -21.18 2.56
N ILE A 99 -18.89 -20.11 3.04
CA ILE A 99 -19.53 -18.80 3.18
C ILE A 99 -19.84 -18.26 1.78
N PRO A 100 -21.12 -18.03 1.44
CA PRO A 100 -21.49 -17.55 0.12
C PRO A 100 -21.04 -16.10 -0.11
N ILE A 101 -20.91 -15.71 -1.38
CA ILE A 101 -20.59 -14.32 -1.76
C ILE A 101 -21.69 -13.35 -1.33
N ARG A 102 -22.94 -13.84 -1.27
CA ARG A 102 -24.11 -13.08 -0.84
C ARG A 102 -24.68 -13.68 0.44
N PRO A 103 -25.09 -12.86 1.43
CA PRO A 103 -25.09 -11.39 1.43
C PRO A 103 -23.68 -10.78 1.57
N ILE A 104 -23.46 -9.58 0.99
CA ILE A 104 -22.14 -8.90 0.97
C ILE A 104 -21.66 -8.57 2.40
N SER A 105 -22.58 -8.32 3.33
CA SER A 105 -22.29 -8.01 4.74
C SER A 105 -21.41 -9.07 5.42
N GLU A 106 -21.63 -10.35 5.12
CA GLU A 106 -20.96 -11.51 5.72
C GLU A 106 -19.90 -12.12 4.80
N SER A 107 -19.68 -11.52 3.63
CA SER A 107 -18.88 -12.14 2.58
C SER A 107 -17.37 -12.06 2.88
N THR A 108 -16.82 -13.16 3.37
CA THR A 108 -15.38 -13.29 3.68
C THR A 108 -14.52 -13.32 2.41
N VAL A 109 -15.05 -13.74 1.25
CA VAL A 109 -14.30 -13.67 -0.01
C VAL A 109 -14.10 -12.22 -0.47
N ILE A 110 -15.08 -11.33 -0.25
CA ILE A 110 -14.92 -9.90 -0.56
C ILE A 110 -13.88 -9.30 0.38
N THR A 111 -13.93 -9.65 1.67
CA THR A 111 -12.92 -9.25 2.66
C THR A 111 -11.51 -9.73 2.26
N ALA A 112 -11.38 -10.98 1.80
CA ALA A 112 -10.12 -11.55 1.31
C ALA A 112 -9.53 -10.75 0.13
N VAL A 113 -10.37 -10.34 -0.81
CA VAL A 113 -9.94 -9.47 -1.92
C VAL A 113 -9.41 -8.14 -1.41
N TRP A 114 -10.06 -7.53 -0.43
CA TRP A 114 -9.62 -6.25 0.14
C TRP A 114 -8.34 -6.36 0.97
N SER A 115 -8.15 -7.45 1.73
CA SER A 115 -6.86 -7.70 2.38
C SER A 115 -5.75 -7.92 1.35
N MET A 116 -6.00 -8.65 0.26
CA MET A 116 -5.04 -8.80 -0.84
C MET A 116 -4.65 -7.45 -1.47
N ILE A 117 -5.64 -6.59 -1.75
CA ILE A 117 -5.39 -5.25 -2.30
C ILE A 117 -4.56 -4.41 -1.33
N CYS A 118 -4.86 -4.45 -0.04
CA CYS A 118 -4.06 -3.82 1.01
C CYS A 118 -2.61 -4.33 0.99
N GLY A 119 -2.43 -5.65 0.92
CA GLY A 119 -1.12 -6.29 0.84
C GLY A 119 -0.31 -5.86 -0.38
N LYS A 120 -0.94 -5.73 -1.54
CA LYS A 120 -0.30 -5.18 -2.76
C LYS A 120 0.28 -3.78 -2.51
N TRP A 121 -0.46 -2.91 -1.82
CA TRP A 121 0.03 -1.57 -1.48
C TRP A 121 1.13 -1.60 -0.42
N GLY A 122 1.07 -2.51 0.54
CA GLY A 122 2.16 -2.78 1.48
C GLY A 122 3.47 -3.17 0.77
N ILE A 123 3.40 -4.14 -0.16
CA ILE A 123 4.55 -4.56 -0.98
C ILE A 123 5.06 -3.40 -1.84
N THR A 124 4.15 -2.63 -2.45
CA THR A 124 4.49 -1.46 -3.27
C THR A 124 5.25 -0.42 -2.45
N LEU A 125 4.76 -0.11 -1.25
CA LEU A 125 5.39 0.83 -0.34
C LEU A 125 6.79 0.34 0.06
N MET A 126 6.89 -0.92 0.49
CA MET A 126 8.15 -1.56 0.88
C MET A 126 9.20 -1.49 -0.24
N TYR A 127 8.79 -1.82 -1.47
CA TYR A 127 9.70 -1.80 -2.62
C TYR A 127 10.20 -0.39 -2.93
N TYR A 128 9.31 0.60 -2.98
CA TYR A 128 9.71 1.95 -3.37
C TYR A 128 10.44 2.71 -2.28
N SER A 129 10.09 2.51 -1.01
CA SER A 129 10.82 3.12 0.09
C SER A 129 12.26 2.59 0.18
N ASN A 130 12.47 1.28 0.02
CA ASN A 130 13.81 0.68 -0.07
C ASN A 130 14.59 1.27 -1.25
N LYS A 131 13.98 1.23 -2.44
CA LYS A 131 14.61 1.76 -3.65
C LYS A 131 15.03 3.22 -3.50
N TYR A 132 14.20 4.03 -2.85
CA TYR A 132 14.47 5.45 -2.64
C TYR A 132 15.49 5.69 -1.54
N GLU A 133 15.54 4.83 -0.51
CA GLU A 133 16.58 4.86 0.52
C GLU A 133 17.97 4.65 -0.11
N LEU A 134 18.11 3.63 -0.96
CA LEU A 134 19.36 3.36 -1.69
C LEU A 134 19.78 4.54 -2.56
N LEU A 135 18.86 5.17 -3.29
CA LEU A 135 19.17 6.33 -4.13
C LEU A 135 19.64 7.54 -3.31
N VAL A 136 19.05 7.77 -2.13
CA VAL A 136 19.47 8.86 -1.23
C VAL A 136 20.85 8.58 -0.62
N GLN A 137 21.15 7.32 -0.32
CA GLN A 137 22.49 6.93 0.16
C GLN A 137 23.55 7.04 -0.93
N GLU A 138 23.27 6.57 -2.14
CA GLU A 138 24.16 6.69 -3.31
C GLU A 138 24.43 8.14 -3.71
N GLY A 139 23.44 9.03 -3.59
CA GLY A 139 23.61 10.47 -3.85
C GLY A 139 24.44 11.20 -2.79
N ALA A 140 24.52 10.66 -1.56
CA ALA A 140 25.32 11.22 -0.48
C ALA A 140 26.80 10.77 -0.51
N SER A 141 27.09 9.59 -1.08
CA SER A 141 28.46 9.04 -1.17
C SER A 141 29.44 9.63 -2.21
N PRO A 142 29.07 10.36 -3.29
CA PRO A 142 30.04 10.75 -4.32
C PRO A 142 30.92 11.94 -3.91
N ILE A 143 30.70 12.55 -2.73
CA ILE A 143 31.46 13.72 -2.26
C ILE A 143 32.73 13.31 -1.48
N LEU A 144 32.89 12.03 -1.11
CA LEU A 144 34.02 11.57 -0.28
C LEU A 144 35.16 10.91 -1.08
N THR A 145 35.05 10.78 -2.40
CA THR A 145 36.06 10.10 -3.23
C THR A 145 36.97 11.02 -4.05
N ASP A 146 36.78 12.34 -4.01
CA ASP A 146 37.59 13.31 -4.81
C ASP A 146 38.77 13.93 -4.04
N ASN A 147 39.12 13.43 -2.84
CA ASN A 147 40.23 13.97 -2.02
C ASN A 147 41.31 12.91 -1.69
N ALA A 148 41.77 12.13 -2.68
CA ALA A 148 42.93 11.24 -2.53
C ALA A 148 43.92 11.39 -3.69
#